data_AF-A0AAW4J1I2-F1
#
_entry.id   AF-A0AAW4J1I2-F1
#
_cell.length_a   1.000
_cell.length_b   1.000
_cell.length_c   1.000
_cell.angle_alpha   90.00
_cell.angle_beta   90.00
_cell.angle_gamma   90.00
#
_symmetry.space_group_name_H-M   'P 1'
#
loop_
_entity.id
_entity.type
_entity.pdbx_description
1 polymer ?
#
loop_
_entity_poly.entity_id
_entity_poly.type
_entity_poly.pdbx_seq_one_letter_code
_entity_poly.pdbx_strand_id
1 'polypeptide(L)'
;MKYLILAIISILISVTTLARETNSMRSAYELISIGDSESDLIRKMGKSYPRYFKHRDGRSFCSATEYVYEIDMQVYTVWVCNGKIFRIDVNNK
;
A
#
# COMPACT_ATOMS: atom_id res chain seq x y z
N MET A 1 -1.04 15.35 -42.53
CA MET A 1 -2.02 14.43 -41.92
C MET A 1 -1.40 13.22 -41.18
N LYS A 2 -0.10 12.90 -41.32
CA LYS A 2 0.50 11.69 -40.69
C LYS A 2 0.96 11.90 -39.23
N TYR A 3 1.44 13.10 -38.89
CA TYR A 3 1.98 13.41 -37.56
C TYR A 3 0.90 13.66 -36.49
N LEU A 4 -0.33 13.94 -36.90
CA LEU A 4 -1.45 14.22 -35.99
C LEU A 4 -1.94 12.94 -35.30
N ILE A 5 -1.91 11.82 -36.02
CA ILE A 5 -2.21 10.49 -35.47
C ILE A 5 -1.12 10.07 -34.47
N LEU A 6 0.14 10.39 -34.76
CA LEU A 6 1.27 10.08 -33.86
C LEU A 6 1.18 10.86 -32.54
N ALA A 7 0.75 12.12 -32.59
CA ALA A 7 0.52 12.96 -31.41
C ALA A 7 -0.63 12.45 -30.53
N ILE A 8 -1.69 11.90 -31.13
CA ILE A 8 -2.83 11.32 -30.39
C ILE A 8 -2.40 10.02 -29.68
N ILE A 9 -1.57 9.19 -30.32
CA ILE A 9 -1.06 7.94 -29.73
C ILE A 9 -0.11 8.22 -28.56
N SER A 10 0.70 9.29 -28.60
CA SER A 10 1.60 9.63 -27.49
C SER A 10 0.90 10.06 -26.20
N ILE A 11 -0.36 10.52 -26.27
CA ILE A 11 -1.13 10.94 -25.08
C ILE A 11 -1.70 9.73 -24.31
N LEU A 12 -1.89 8.60 -24.99
CA LEU A 12 -2.46 7.37 -24.42
C LEU A 12 -1.48 6.59 -23.52
N ILE A 13 -0.20 6.98 -23.44
CA ILE A 13 0.81 6.33 -22.60
C ILE A 13 0.89 6.96 -21.20
N SER A 14 -0.14 7.70 -20.79
CA SER A 14 -0.23 8.23 -19.43
C SER A 14 -0.43 7.06 -18.46
N VAL A 15 0.67 6.59 -17.87
CA VAL A 15 0.69 5.50 -16.88
C VAL A 15 -0.19 5.87 -15.69
N THR A 16 -1.27 5.12 -15.47
CA THR A 16 -2.11 5.27 -14.29
C THR A 16 -1.44 4.56 -13.12
N THR A 17 -0.68 5.30 -12.31
CA THR A 17 -0.14 4.83 -11.02
C THR A 17 -1.27 4.80 -9.98
N LEU A 18 -2.19 3.85 -10.15
CA LEU A 18 -3.24 3.60 -9.16
C LEU A 18 -2.70 2.68 -8.08
N ALA A 19 -2.71 3.17 -6.84
CA ALA A 19 -2.59 2.29 -5.68
C ALA A 19 -3.75 1.29 -5.69
N ARG A 20 -3.43 0.00 -5.56
CA ARG A 20 -4.40 -1.09 -5.56
C ARG A 20 -4.41 -1.76 -4.20
N GLU A 21 -5.60 -1.98 -3.64
CA GLU A 21 -5.75 -2.78 -2.42
C GLU A 21 -5.35 -4.24 -2.68
N THR A 22 -4.55 -4.82 -1.79
CA THR A 22 -4.15 -6.24 -1.77
C THR A 22 -4.44 -6.85 -0.42
N ASN A 23 -4.63 -8.17 -0.39
CA ASN A 23 -4.88 -8.90 0.86
C ASN A 23 -3.59 -9.30 1.59
N SER A 24 -2.44 -9.23 0.92
CA SER A 24 -1.17 -9.66 1.47
C SER A 24 0.03 -9.00 0.79
N MET A 25 1.15 -8.97 1.51
CA MET A 25 2.48 -8.63 1.03
C MET A 25 3.50 -9.67 1.53
N ARG A 26 4.66 -9.75 0.89
CA ARG A 26 5.70 -10.73 1.28
C ARG A 26 7.00 -10.02 1.63
N SER A 27 7.64 -10.45 2.71
CA SER A 27 9.05 -10.17 2.97
C SER A 27 9.94 -11.12 2.15
N ALA A 28 11.23 -11.19 2.46
CA ALA A 28 12.14 -12.16 1.85
C ALA A 28 11.67 -13.63 2.03
N TYR A 29 11.03 -13.96 3.15
CA TYR A 29 10.66 -15.35 3.48
C TYR A 29 9.25 -15.52 4.02
N GLU A 30 8.63 -14.45 4.52
CA GLU A 30 7.38 -14.53 5.29
C GLU A 30 6.25 -13.75 4.63
N LEU A 31 5.03 -14.28 4.74
CA LEU A 31 3.81 -13.62 4.29
C LEU A 31 3.26 -12.73 5.42
N ILE A 32 2.78 -11.55 5.04
CA ILE A 32 1.97 -10.65 5.84
C ILE A 32 0.61 -10.51 5.18
N SER A 33 -0.46 -10.67 5.95
CA SER A 33 -1.84 -10.60 5.44
C SER A 33 -2.71 -9.64 6.26
N ILE A 34 -3.83 -9.24 5.69
CA ILE A 34 -4.90 -8.57 6.46
C ILE A 34 -5.28 -9.45 7.66
N GLY A 35 -5.39 -8.83 8.84
CA GLY A 35 -5.70 -9.48 10.11
C GLY A 35 -4.47 -9.83 10.96
N ASP A 36 -3.27 -9.88 10.37
CA ASP A 36 -2.01 -10.07 11.11
C ASP A 36 -1.79 -8.94 12.12
N SER A 37 -1.05 -9.22 13.18
CA SER A 37 -0.78 -8.24 14.23
C SER A 37 0.30 -7.23 13.81
N GLU A 38 0.26 -6.04 14.42
CA GLU A 38 1.31 -5.03 14.24
C GLU A 38 2.70 -5.54 14.65
N SER A 39 2.77 -6.38 15.69
CA SER A 39 4.03 -7.00 16.11
C SER A 39 4.55 -8.01 15.10
N ASP A 40 3.67 -8.78 14.44
CA ASP A 40 4.07 -9.66 13.33
C ASP A 40 4.60 -8.85 12.15
N LEU A 41 3.93 -7.74 11.80
CA LEU A 41 4.38 -6.82 10.75
C LEU A 41 5.79 -6.32 11.04
N ILE A 42 6.00 -5.74 12.22
CA ILE A 42 7.30 -5.17 12.61
C ILE A 42 8.38 -6.24 12.68
N ARG A 43 8.05 -7.45 13.17
CA ARG A 43 9.01 -8.56 13.25
C ARG A 43 9.46 -9.03 11.86
N LYS A 44 8.52 -9.17 10.92
CA LYS A 44 8.78 -9.73 9.58
C LYS A 44 9.30 -8.72 8.57
N MET A 45 8.90 -7.45 8.71
CA MET A 45 9.24 -6.37 7.77
C MET A 45 10.27 -5.38 8.31
N GLY A 46 10.54 -5.41 9.62
CA GLY A 46 11.29 -4.36 10.30
C GLY A 46 10.41 -3.15 10.63
N LYS A 47 10.97 -2.22 11.40
CA LYS A 47 10.28 -1.00 11.80
C LYS A 47 10.42 0.09 10.73
N SER A 48 9.34 0.38 10.01
CA SER A 48 9.21 1.59 9.19
C SER A 48 8.82 2.81 10.05
N TYR A 49 8.96 4.02 9.50
CA TYR A 49 8.55 5.25 10.17
C TYR A 49 7.01 5.32 10.24
N PRO A 50 6.42 5.23 11.45
CA PRO A 50 4.97 5.18 11.58
C PRO A 50 4.35 6.57 11.40
N ARG A 51 3.21 6.62 10.70
CA ARG A 51 2.35 7.81 10.66
C ARG A 51 1.03 7.52 11.36
N TYR A 52 0.69 8.33 12.36
CA TYR A 52 -0.52 8.17 13.14
C TYR A 52 -1.65 9.07 12.63
N PHE A 53 -2.87 8.53 12.57
CA PHE A 53 -4.07 9.28 12.20
C PHE A 53 -5.33 8.67 12.81
N LYS A 54 -6.45 9.39 12.77
CA LYS A 54 -7.76 8.85 13.14
C LYS A 54 -8.42 8.27 11.90
N HIS A 55 -8.71 6.97 11.92
CA HIS A 55 -9.47 6.30 10.87
C HIS A 55 -10.93 6.15 11.30
N ARG A 56 -11.85 6.42 10.37
CA ARG A 56 -13.28 6.19 10.55
C ARG A 56 -13.68 4.97 9.73
N ASP A 57 -14.22 3.96 10.39
CA ASP A 57 -14.80 2.78 9.77
C ASP A 57 -16.31 2.76 10.10
N GLY A 58 -17.12 3.25 9.15
CA GLY A 58 -18.55 3.46 9.34
C GLY A 58 -18.86 4.41 10.51
N ARG A 59 -19.40 3.84 11.60
CA ARG A 59 -19.74 4.57 12.85
C ARG A 59 -18.63 4.52 13.90
N SER A 60 -17.60 3.70 13.69
CA SER A 60 -16.52 3.49 14.63
C SER A 60 -15.30 4.32 14.25
N PHE A 61 -14.45 4.61 15.24
CA PHE A 61 -13.17 5.27 15.03
C PHE A 61 -12.06 4.47 15.69
N CYS A 62 -10.88 4.50 15.09
CA CYS A 62 -9.66 4.03 15.74
C CYS A 62 -8.49 4.97 15.52
N SER A 63 -7.53 4.88 16.44
CA SER A 63 -6.18 5.39 16.20
C SER A 63 -5.50 4.42 15.24
N ALA A 64 -5.31 4.84 14.00
CA ALA A 64 -4.65 4.05 12.98
C ALA A 64 -3.18 4.43 12.88
N THR A 65 -2.37 3.43 12.52
CA THR A 65 -0.95 3.59 12.21
C THR A 65 -0.72 3.17 10.77
N GLU A 66 -0.08 4.02 9.99
CA GLU A 66 0.40 3.74 8.64
C GLU A 66 1.89 3.40 8.68
N TYR A 67 2.26 2.35 7.95
CA TYR A 67 3.63 1.95 7.68
C TYR A 67 3.84 1.87 6.18
N VAL A 68 4.98 2.39 5.70
CA VAL A 68 5.33 2.33 4.27
C VAL A 68 6.57 1.46 4.09
N TYR A 69 6.52 0.50 3.17
CA TYR A 69 7.63 -0.39 2.83
C TYR A 69 7.89 -0.36 1.34
N GLU A 70 9.16 -0.37 0.96
CA GLU A 70 9.58 -0.48 -0.45
C GLU A 70 10.21 -1.86 -0.67
N ILE A 71 9.63 -2.64 -1.60
CA ILE A 71 10.03 -4.02 -1.88
C ILE A 71 9.95 -4.22 -3.39
N ASP A 72 11.04 -4.61 -4.04
CA ASP A 72 11.06 -4.99 -5.46
C ASP A 72 10.28 -4.02 -6.38
N MET A 73 10.62 -2.72 -6.30
CA MET A 73 10.01 -1.61 -7.04
C MET A 73 8.52 -1.35 -6.73
N GLN A 74 7.98 -1.99 -5.70
CA GLN A 74 6.63 -1.75 -5.20
C GLN A 74 6.70 -1.00 -3.87
N VAL A 75 5.76 -0.08 -3.68
CA VAL A 75 5.52 0.62 -2.41
C VAL A 75 4.27 0.03 -1.79
N TYR A 76 4.44 -0.57 -0.62
CA TYR A 76 3.36 -1.10 0.20
C TYR A 76 3.01 -0.12 1.31
N THR A 77 1.76 0.30 1.37
CA THR A 77 1.21 1.10 2.46
C THR A 77 0.32 0.20 3.31
N VAL A 78 0.71 -0.03 4.56
CA VAL A 78 0.01 -0.92 5.49
C VAL A 78 -0.65 -0.08 6.57
N TRP A 79 -1.95 -0.28 6.77
CA TRP A 79 -2.67 0.37 7.86
C TRP A 79 -3.09 -0.61 8.93
N VAL A 80 -2.81 -0.20 10.17
CA VAL A 80 -3.10 -0.94 11.39
C VAL A 80 -4.14 -0.19 12.21
N CYS A 81 -5.12 -0.89 12.72
CA CYS A 81 -6.17 -0.39 13.60
C CYS A 81 -6.36 -1.40 14.73
N ASN A 82 -6.40 -0.94 15.99
CA ASN A 82 -6.51 -1.82 17.17
C ASN A 82 -5.47 -2.97 17.18
N GLY A 83 -4.25 -2.68 16.72
CA GLY A 83 -3.14 -3.64 16.69
C GLY A 83 -3.21 -4.70 15.58
N LYS A 84 -4.17 -4.62 14.65
CA LYS A 84 -4.30 -5.53 13.50
C LYS A 84 -4.26 -4.78 12.17
N ILE A 85 -3.65 -5.41 11.18
CA ILE A 85 -3.66 -4.91 9.81
C ILE A 85 -5.08 -5.01 9.26
N PHE A 86 -5.63 -3.89 8.78
CA PHE A 86 -6.96 -3.87 8.16
C PHE A 86 -6.93 -3.54 6.67
N ARG A 87 -5.82 -2.98 6.16
CA ARG A 87 -5.66 -2.67 4.74
C ARG A 87 -4.18 -2.67 4.35
N ILE A 88 -3.92 -3.15 3.15
CA ILE A 88 -2.61 -3.11 2.49
C ILE A 88 -2.84 -2.59 1.08
N ASP A 89 -2.23 -1.47 0.74
CA ASP A 89 -2.21 -0.96 -0.63
C ASP A 89 -0.83 -1.18 -1.24
N VAL A 90 -0.81 -1.49 -2.53
CA VAL A 90 0.42 -1.61 -3.32
C VAL A 90 0.39 -0.63 -4.48
N ASN A 91 1.51 0.05 -4.70
CA ASN A 91 1.73 0.90 -5.86
C ASN A 91 3.05 0.52 -6.54
N ASN A 92 3.08 0.50 -7.87
CA ASN A 92 4.30 0.29 -8.63
C ASN A 92 5.02 1.63 -8.80
N LYS A 93 6.35 1.64 -8.62
CA LYS A 93 7.19 2.79 -8.97
C LYS A 93 7.36 2.92 -10.49
#